data_AF-A0A239SUN2-F1
#
_entry.id   AF-A0A239SUN2-F1
#
_cell.length_a   1.000
_cell.length_b   1.000
_cell.length_c   1.000
_cell.angle_alpha   90.00
_cell.angle_beta   90.00
_cell.angle_gamma   90.00
#
_symmetry.space_group_name_H-M   'P 1'
#
loop_
_entity.id
_entity.type
_entity.pdbx_description
1 polymer ?
#
loop_
_entity_poly.entity_id
_entity_poly.type
_entity_poly.pdbx_seq_one_letter_code
_entity_poly.pdbx_strand_id
1 'polypeptide(L)'
;MYLETFATTSQATARVFKMSQEELANPTVQTLFKNQGVYNGLIAVLTLLAVFVFPSMIWLRLLMLYILLVATYGGVTSQPSIIFKQGGLAFLTLIVSFL
;
A
#
# COMPACT_ATOMS: atom_id res chain seq x y z
N MET A 1 -0.49 1.04 5.96
CA MET A 1 0.00 0.44 7.23
C MET A 1 -0.77 0.88 8.46
N TYR A 2 -0.77 2.14 8.94
CA TYR A 2 -1.37 2.46 10.26
C TYR A 2 -2.85 2.06 10.41
N LEU A 3 -3.70 2.52 9.49
CA LEU A 3 -5.14 2.18 9.49
C LEU A 3 -5.41 0.70 9.24
N GLU A 4 -4.57 0.05 8.44
CA GLU A 4 -4.70 -1.36 8.03
C GLU A 4 -4.15 -2.34 9.07
N THR A 5 -3.18 -1.93 9.89
CA THR A 5 -2.46 -2.84 10.80
C THR A 5 -2.77 -2.56 12.27
N PHE A 6 -2.92 -1.30 12.66
CA PHE A 6 -3.04 -0.91 14.07
C PHE A 6 -4.41 -0.34 14.43
N ALA A 7 -5.05 0.40 13.52
CA ALA A 7 -6.33 1.07 13.77
C ALA A 7 -7.49 0.50 12.92
N THR A 8 -7.54 -0.81 12.73
CA THR A 8 -8.44 -1.49 11.76
C THR A 8 -9.93 -1.23 11.96
N THR A 9 -10.38 -0.90 13.17
CA THR A 9 -11.81 -0.66 13.49
C THR A 9 -12.17 0.82 13.67
N SER A 10 -11.23 1.74 13.44
CA SER A 10 -11.45 3.17 13.69
C SER A 10 -12.46 3.82 12.74
N GLN A 11 -13.05 4.94 13.14
CA GLN A 11 -13.92 5.74 12.26
C GLN A 11 -13.18 6.23 11.00
N ALA A 12 -11.88 6.50 11.12
CA ALA A 12 -11.05 6.87 9.99
C ALA A 12 -10.91 5.72 8.99
N THR A 13 -10.67 4.49 9.49
CA THR A 13 -10.61 3.29 8.65
C THR A 13 -11.94 3.04 7.94
N ALA A 14 -13.05 3.11 8.68
CA ALA A 14 -14.40 3.02 8.10
C ALA A 14 -14.62 4.00 6.94
N ARG A 15 -14.24 5.27 7.14
CA ARG A 15 -14.35 6.31 6.11
C ARG A 15 -13.45 6.06 4.90
N VAL A 16 -12.19 5.67 5.14
CA VAL A 16 -11.18 5.49 4.09
C VAL A 16 -11.49 4.26 3.23
N PHE A 17 -11.90 3.16 3.86
CA PHE A 17 -12.19 1.90 3.18
C PHE A 17 -13.65 1.76 2.76
N LYS A 18 -14.52 2.72 3.16
CA LYS A 18 -15.96 2.73 2.88
C LYS A 18 -16.67 1.47 3.39
N MET A 19 -16.32 1.06 4.61
CA MET A 19 -16.87 -0.09 5.32
C MET A 19 -17.51 0.35 6.63
N SER A 20 -18.50 -0.40 7.12
CA SER A 20 -19.06 -0.13 8.45
C SER A 20 -18.06 -0.54 9.54
N GLN A 21 -18.16 0.04 10.73
CA GLN A 21 -17.33 -0.38 11.86
C GLN A 21 -17.64 -1.81 12.32
N GLU A 22 -18.89 -2.25 12.15
CA GLU A 22 -19.31 -3.62 12.44
C GLU A 22 -18.60 -4.61 11.50
N GLU A 23 -18.53 -4.30 10.21
CA GLU A 23 -17.82 -5.11 9.23
C GLU A 23 -16.31 -5.13 9.50
N LEU A 24 -15.72 -3.97 9.82
CA LEU A 24 -14.32 -3.88 10.22
C LEU A 24 -14.02 -4.59 11.54
N ALA A 25 -15.00 -4.74 12.43
CA ALA A 25 -14.84 -5.48 13.68
C ALA A 25 -14.78 -7.00 13.46
N ASN A 26 -15.19 -7.50 12.29
CA ASN A 26 -15.10 -8.92 11.96
C ASN A 26 -13.63 -9.42 12.08
N PRO A 27 -13.35 -10.46 12.89
CA PRO A 27 -11.99 -10.95 13.11
C PRO A 27 -11.25 -11.38 11.83
N THR A 28 -11.98 -11.93 10.85
CA THR A 28 -11.42 -12.31 9.55
C THR A 28 -11.01 -11.08 8.76
N VAL A 29 -11.85 -10.04 8.72
CA VAL A 29 -11.54 -8.77 8.05
C VAL A 29 -10.33 -8.10 8.71
N GLN A 30 -10.26 -8.07 10.04
CA GLN A 30 -9.10 -7.53 10.75
C GLN A 30 -7.82 -8.28 10.41
N THR A 31 -7.87 -9.63 10.33
CA THR A 31 -6.71 -10.45 9.99
C THR A 31 -6.23 -10.16 8.57
N LEU A 32 -7.14 -10.05 7.61
CA LEU A 32 -6.82 -9.71 6.22
C LEU A 32 -6.21 -8.30 6.11
N PHE A 33 -6.79 -7.31 6.79
CA PHE A 33 -6.27 -5.93 6.82
C PHE A 33 -4.87 -5.88 7.42
N LYS A 34 -4.66 -6.54 8.57
CA LYS A 34 -3.35 -6.59 9.22
C LYS A 34 -2.30 -7.22 8.31
N ASN A 35 -2.66 -8.33 7.68
CA ASN A 35 -1.81 -9.00 6.72
C ASN A 35 -1.43 -8.06 5.57
N GLN A 36 -2.43 -7.45 4.90
CA GLN A 36 -2.20 -6.50 3.82
C GLN A 36 -1.30 -5.33 4.25
N GLY A 37 -1.55 -4.77 5.44
CA GLY A 37 -0.76 -3.67 5.98
C GLY A 37 0.69 -4.06 6.27
N VAL A 38 0.97 -5.29 6.72
CA VAL A 38 2.33 -5.82 6.91
C VAL A 38 3.04 -5.99 5.57
N TYR A 39 2.40 -6.60 4.56
CA TYR A 39 2.98 -6.72 3.22
C TYR A 39 3.36 -5.35 2.65
N ASN A 40 2.44 -4.39 2.71
CA ASN A 40 2.69 -3.01 2.27
C ASN A 40 3.84 -2.34 3.04
N GLY A 41 3.91 -2.57 4.36
CA GLY A 41 4.99 -2.05 5.21
C GLY A 41 6.36 -2.62 4.85
N LEU A 42 6.46 -3.93 4.63
CA LEU A 42 7.72 -4.57 4.23
C LEU A 42 8.19 -4.11 2.84
N ILE A 43 7.28 -3.89 1.89
CA ILE A 43 7.61 -3.29 0.58
C ILE A 43 8.18 -1.88 0.74
N ALA A 44 7.60 -1.07 1.65
CA ALA A 44 8.12 0.26 1.94
C ALA A 44 9.54 0.19 2.54
N VAL A 45 9.81 -0.76 3.44
CA VAL A 45 11.15 -1.00 3.98
C VAL A 45 12.13 -1.39 2.87
N LEU A 46 11.77 -2.34 1.99
CA LEU A 46 12.63 -2.72 0.86
C LEU A 46 12.92 -1.54 -0.07
N THR A 47 11.94 -0.65 -0.27
CA THR A 47 12.12 0.57 -1.05
C THR A 47 13.12 1.51 -0.38
N LEU A 48 13.00 1.75 0.94
CA LEU A 48 13.96 2.57 1.68
C LEU A 48 15.37 1.97 1.66
N LEU A 49 15.49 0.64 1.77
CA LEU A 49 16.77 -0.05 1.65
C LEU A 49 17.39 0.16 0.26
N ALA A 50 16.59 0.02 -0.81
CA ALA A 50 17.05 0.21 -2.20
C ALA A 50 17.42 1.67 -2.53
N VAL A 51 16.95 2.64 -1.74
CA VAL A 51 17.28 4.06 -1.91
C VAL A 51 18.49 4.47 -1.05
N PHE A 52 18.52 4.10 0.23
CA PHE A 52 19.44 4.68 1.21
C PHE A 52 20.55 3.75 1.70
N VAL A 53 20.31 2.44 1.77
CA VAL A 53 21.25 1.49 2.42
C VAL A 53 22.03 0.69 1.39
N PHE A 54 21.34 0.17 0.37
CA PHE A 54 21.91 -0.55 -0.76
C PHE A 54 21.42 0.10 -2.06
N PRO A 55 21.92 1.31 -2.40
CA PRO A 55 21.39 2.09 -3.52
C PRO A 55 21.44 1.31 -4.83
N SER A 56 20.28 1.05 -5.41
CA SER A 56 20.17 0.34 -6.69
C SER A 56 18.94 0.79 -7.47
N MET A 57 19.17 1.49 -8.57
CA MET A 57 18.10 1.97 -9.46
C MET A 57 17.28 0.84 -10.09
N ILE A 58 17.91 -0.31 -10.39
CA ILE A 58 17.18 -1.46 -10.95
C ILE A 58 16.14 -1.97 -9.94
N TRP A 59 16.57 -2.30 -8.72
CA TRP A 59 15.67 -2.74 -7.65
C TRP A 59 14.61 -1.70 -7.29
N LEU A 60 14.96 -0.41 -7.22
CA LEU A 60 13.98 0.66 -6.98
C LEU A 60 12.89 0.65 -8.05
N ARG A 61 13.26 0.63 -9.34
CA ARG A 61 12.31 0.64 -10.47
C ARG A 61 11.44 -0.62 -10.49
N LEU A 62 12.00 -1.79 -10.20
CA LEU A 62 11.25 -3.05 -10.10
C LEU A 62 10.23 -3.00 -8.96
N LEU A 63 10.60 -2.49 -7.80
CA LEU A 63 9.68 -2.30 -6.66
C LEU A 63 8.57 -1.29 -7.00
N MET A 64 8.90 -0.18 -7.68
CA MET A 64 7.88 0.79 -8.10
C MET A 64 6.90 0.18 -9.13
N LEU A 65 7.41 -0.58 -10.10
CA LEU A 65 6.56 -1.28 -11.06
C LEU A 65 5.65 -2.30 -10.37
N TYR A 66 6.17 -3.06 -9.41
CA TYR A 66 5.37 -3.96 -8.60
C TYR A 66 4.23 -3.23 -7.87
N ILE A 67 4.53 -2.11 -7.20
CA ILE A 67 3.51 -1.31 -6.51
C ILE A 67 2.45 -0.81 -7.50
N LEU A 68 2.84 -0.36 -8.69
CA LEU A 68 1.90 0.09 -9.72
C LEU A 68 0.98 -1.03 -10.20
N LEU A 69 1.50 -2.24 -10.42
CA LEU A 69 0.69 -3.40 -10.82
C LEU A 69 -0.32 -3.78 -9.73
N VAL A 70 0.13 -3.88 -8.47
CA VAL A 70 -0.75 -4.20 -7.33
C VAL A 70 -1.79 -3.11 -7.11
N ALA A 71 -1.39 -1.84 -7.18
CA ALA A 71 -2.31 -0.70 -7.03
C ALA A 71 -3.34 -0.64 -8.16
N THR A 72 -2.95 -1.00 -9.38
CA THR A 72 -3.86 -1.10 -10.53
C THR A 72 -4.87 -2.22 -10.32
N TYR A 73 -4.40 -3.42 -9.95
CA TYR A 73 -5.28 -4.54 -9.67
C TYR A 73 -6.25 -4.24 -8.52
N GLY A 74 -5.75 -3.72 -7.39
CA GLY A 74 -6.58 -3.32 -6.26
C GLY A 74 -7.55 -2.18 -6.60
N GLY A 75 -7.12 -1.25 -7.46
CA GLY A 75 -7.95 -0.18 -8.00
C GLY A 75 -9.15 -0.66 -8.79
N VAL A 76 -8.93 -1.63 -9.68
CA VAL A 76 -9.96 -2.24 -10.53
C VAL A 76 -10.90 -3.14 -9.73
N THR A 77 -10.36 -3.92 -8.78
CA THR A 77 -11.13 -4.97 -8.08
C THR A 77 -11.79 -4.51 -6.78
N SER A 78 -11.21 -3.53 -6.08
CA SER A 78 -11.63 -3.17 -4.73
C SER A 78 -12.07 -1.71 -4.64
N GLN A 79 -11.16 -0.76 -4.88
CA GLN A 79 -11.50 0.66 -4.79
C GLN A 79 -10.59 1.52 -5.68
N PRO A 80 -11.14 2.31 -6.63
CA PRO A 80 -10.33 3.12 -7.56
C PRO A 80 -9.35 4.08 -6.90
N SER A 81 -9.63 4.53 -5.65
CA SER A 81 -8.75 5.43 -4.91
C SER A 81 -7.38 4.81 -4.57
N ILE A 82 -7.24 3.49 -4.62
CA ILE A 82 -5.98 2.76 -4.38
C ILE A 82 -4.92 3.15 -5.41
N ILE A 83 -5.31 3.35 -6.69
CA ILE A 83 -4.39 3.75 -7.76
C ILE A 83 -3.69 5.06 -7.39
N PHE A 84 -4.43 6.04 -6.87
CA PHE A 84 -3.87 7.32 -6.47
C PHE A 84 -3.09 7.22 -5.15
N LYS A 85 -3.66 6.57 -4.11
CA LYS A 85 -3.08 6.53 -2.77
C LYS A 85 -1.79 5.68 -2.69
N GLN A 86 -1.77 4.54 -3.37
CA GLN A 86 -0.63 3.61 -3.35
C GLN A 86 0.23 3.74 -4.61
N GLY A 87 -0.39 3.86 -5.79
CA GLY A 87 0.32 3.96 -7.06
C GLY A 87 0.88 5.35 -7.36
N GLY A 88 0.28 6.43 -6.86
CA GLY A 88 0.68 7.80 -7.19
C GLY A 88 2.13 8.12 -6.83
N LEU A 89 2.55 7.82 -5.59
CA LEU A 89 3.93 8.01 -5.15
C LEU A 89 4.90 7.09 -5.90
N ALA A 90 4.49 5.84 -6.18
CA ALA A 90 5.31 4.90 -6.92
C ALA A 90 5.55 5.36 -8.37
N PHE A 91 4.52 5.91 -9.01
CA PHE A 91 4.61 6.48 -10.36
C PHE A 91 5.57 7.67 -10.41
N LEU A 92 5.42 8.62 -9.48
CA LEU A 92 6.31 9.78 -9.39
C LEU A 92 7.76 9.35 -9.15
N THR A 93 7.98 8.43 -8.21
CA THR A 93 9.31 7.90 -7.90
C THR A 93 9.92 7.21 -9.11
N LEU A 94 9.13 6.43 -9.85
CA LEU A 94 9.57 5.76 -11.06
C LEU A 94 10.04 6.77 -12.11
N ILE A 95 9.26 7.81 -12.40
CA ILE A 95 9.64 8.88 -13.34
C ILE A 95 10.94 9.55 -12.90
N VAL A 96 10.99 10.00 -11.64
CA VAL A 96 12.16 10.71 -11.09
C VAL A 96 13.41 9.83 -11.15
N SER A 97 13.29 8.51 -11.00
CA SER A 97 14.42 7.59 -11.07
C SER A 97 15.10 7.51 -12.45
N PHE A 98 14.49 8.05 -13.51
CA PHE A 98 15.05 8.09 -14.87
C PHE A 98 15.62 9.46 -15.27
N LEU A 99 15.42 10.48 -14.44
CA LEU A 99 16.00 11.82 -14.60
C LEU A 99 17.40 11.85 -14.00
#